data_AF-A0A6A9T079-F1
#
_entry.id   AF-A0A6A9T079-F1
#
_cell.length_a   1.000
_cell.length_b   1.000
_cell.length_c   1.000
_cell.angle_alpha   90.00
_cell.angle_beta   90.00
_cell.angle_gamma   90.00
#
_symmetry.space_group_name_H-M   'P 1'
#
loop_
_entity.id
_entity.type
_entity.pdbx_description
1 polymer ?
#
loop_
_entity_poly.entity_id
_entity_poly.type
_entity_poly.pdbx_seq_one_letter_code
_entity_poly.pdbx_strand_id
1 'polypeptide(L)'
;MADDKSGREEQAQNADRRQRERALATELARGDEPEPPFEPAVLVDFEAKLEPLSFPVTGAEVVAAVGDHVIESTDGEYAVEELLAETDVETFDSPTALRARIQRPTVAAMMKQVVEAAATLRNAKLSQSQRDAYEKTFRELVAVDAIDDDEGLQVVTDWIVERIDEKGTIPGSRDVRRRASKYCRENGYQVRNDEWLGV
;
A
#
# COMPACT_ATOMS: atom_id res chain seq x y z
N MET A 1 1.52 -29.46 38.45
CA MET A 1 1.69 -29.03 37.06
C MET A 1 2.46 -27.73 37.11
N ALA A 2 3.72 -27.76 36.70
CA ALA A 2 4.58 -26.58 36.74
C ALA A 2 4.33 -25.78 35.48
N ASP A 3 3.81 -24.57 35.64
CA ASP A 3 3.64 -23.58 34.58
C ASP A 3 5.05 -23.03 34.26
N ASP A 4 5.68 -23.65 33.28
CA ASP A 4 7.01 -23.30 32.80
C ASP A 4 6.97 -21.92 32.13
N LYS A 5 8.03 -21.15 32.36
CA LYS A 5 8.16 -19.77 31.86
C LYS A 5 7.90 -19.67 30.34
N SER A 6 8.26 -20.72 29.60
CA SER A 6 8.01 -20.86 28.16
C SER A 6 6.52 -20.88 27.81
N GLY A 7 5.67 -21.56 28.58
CA GLY A 7 4.23 -21.63 28.33
C GLY A 7 3.51 -20.29 28.56
N ARG A 8 3.98 -19.48 29.52
CA ARG A 8 3.46 -18.12 29.74
C ARG A 8 3.85 -17.15 28.63
N GLU A 9 5.06 -17.25 28.09
CA GLU A 9 5.51 -16.43 26.96
C GLU A 9 4.74 -16.77 25.67
N GLU A 10 4.52 -18.06 25.40
CA GLU A 10 3.73 -18.52 24.25
C GLU A 10 2.25 -18.10 24.36
N GLN A 11 1.66 -18.15 25.55
CA GLN A 11 0.31 -17.65 25.79
C GLN A 11 0.19 -16.13 25.58
N ALA A 12 1.21 -15.36 25.98
CA ALA A 12 1.24 -13.91 25.79
C ALA A 12 1.33 -13.55 24.30
N GLN A 13 2.22 -14.21 23.55
CA GLN A 13 2.35 -14.04 22.10
C GLN A 13 1.04 -14.38 21.37
N ASN A 14 0.38 -15.48 21.75
CA ASN A 14 -0.92 -15.86 21.18
C ASN A 14 -2.06 -14.88 21.51
N ALA A 15 -2.02 -14.22 22.67
CA ALA A 15 -3.01 -13.21 23.03
C ALA A 15 -2.81 -11.92 22.21
N ASP A 16 -1.56 -11.49 22.06
CA ASP A 16 -1.20 -10.32 21.27
C ASP A 16 -1.53 -10.52 19.78
N ARG A 17 -1.20 -11.70 19.23
CA ARG A 17 -1.56 -12.07 17.84
C ARG A 17 -3.05 -11.92 17.57
N ARG A 18 -3.89 -12.47 18.45
CA ARG A 18 -5.36 -12.38 18.35
C ARG A 18 -5.88 -10.95 18.46
N GLN A 19 -5.21 -10.09 19.21
CA GLN A 19 -5.55 -8.68 19.29
C GLN A 19 -5.23 -7.95 17.98
N ARG A 20 -4.06 -8.24 17.39
CA ARG A 20 -3.66 -7.69 16.07
C ARG A 20 -4.61 -8.14 14.97
N GLU A 21 -4.97 -9.43 14.92
CA GLU A 21 -5.96 -9.98 13.97
C GLU A 21 -7.32 -9.26 14.05
N ARG A 22 -7.82 -8.98 15.26
CA ARG A 22 -9.09 -8.25 15.46
C ARG A 22 -9.01 -6.78 15.06
N ALA A 23 -7.90 -6.13 15.38
CA ALA A 23 -7.65 -4.75 14.96
C ALA A 23 -7.62 -4.66 13.43
N LEU A 24 -7.00 -5.65 12.78
CA LEU A 24 -6.96 -5.78 11.34
C LEU A 24 -8.36 -5.98 10.73
N ALA A 25 -9.15 -6.92 11.25
CA ALA A 25 -10.52 -7.13 10.79
C ALA A 25 -11.43 -5.89 10.95
N THR A 26 -11.22 -5.09 12.00
CA THR A 26 -11.98 -3.85 12.23
C THR A 26 -11.60 -2.76 11.22
N GLU A 27 -10.32 -2.68 10.86
CA GLU A 27 -9.83 -1.73 9.85
C GLU A 27 -10.29 -2.12 8.45
N LEU A 28 -10.36 -3.43 8.17
CA LEU A 28 -10.90 -4.02 6.94
C LEU A 28 -12.38 -3.66 6.74
N ALA A 29 -13.19 -3.88 7.79
CA ALA A 29 -14.63 -3.64 7.75
C ALA A 29 -15.02 -2.15 7.58
N ARG A 30 -14.06 -1.21 7.66
CA ARG A 30 -14.28 0.20 7.34
C ARG A 30 -14.10 0.52 5.84
N GLY A 31 -13.58 -0.40 5.04
CA GLY A 31 -13.40 -0.21 3.60
C GLY A 31 -14.60 -0.71 2.78
N ASP A 32 -15.28 0.18 2.06
CA ASP A 32 -16.11 -0.19 0.91
C ASP A 32 -15.16 -0.79 -0.15
N GLU A 33 -15.05 -2.12 -0.26
CA GLU A 33 -13.83 -2.80 -0.78
C GLU A 33 -13.80 -3.15 -2.28
N PRO A 34 -12.85 -2.58 -3.03
CA PRO A 34 -12.18 -3.21 -4.17
C PRO A 34 -10.71 -3.53 -3.87
N GLU A 35 -10.14 -4.46 -4.66
CA GLU A 35 -8.96 -5.32 -4.42
C GLU A 35 -9.05 -6.17 -3.14
N PRO A 36 -8.94 -7.51 -3.22
CA PRO A 36 -8.92 -8.35 -2.03
C PRO A 36 -7.65 -8.04 -1.22
N PRO A 37 -7.81 -7.60 0.03
CA PRO A 37 -6.67 -7.39 0.91
C PRO A 37 -6.00 -8.72 1.26
N PHE A 38 -4.73 -8.68 1.66
CA PHE A 38 -4.09 -9.85 2.26
C PHE A 38 -4.89 -10.37 3.45
N GLU A 39 -4.90 -11.69 3.63
CA GLU A 39 -5.59 -12.28 4.77
C GLU A 39 -5.00 -11.74 6.09
N PRO A 40 -5.85 -11.44 7.09
CA PRO A 40 -5.39 -10.87 8.34
C PRO A 40 -4.29 -11.67 9.04
N ALA A 41 -4.37 -13.00 8.99
CA ALA A 41 -3.39 -13.88 9.60
C ALA A 41 -2.00 -13.75 8.95
N VAL A 42 -1.95 -13.66 7.61
CA VAL A 42 -0.70 -13.55 6.86
C VAL A 42 0.02 -12.23 7.19
N LEU A 43 -0.73 -11.12 7.28
CA LEU A 43 -0.15 -9.82 7.65
C LEU A 43 0.36 -9.78 9.10
N VAL A 44 -0.22 -10.57 10.00
CA VAL A 44 0.24 -10.66 11.38
C VAL A 44 1.55 -11.44 11.47
N ASP A 45 1.70 -12.50 10.69
CA ASP A 45 2.98 -13.23 10.57
C ASP A 45 4.08 -12.34 9.96
N PHE A 46 3.72 -11.50 8.97
CA PHE A 46 4.61 -10.45 8.46
C PHE A 46 5.01 -9.45 9.55
N GLU A 47 4.05 -8.93 10.33
CA GLU A 47 4.35 -7.99 11.43
C GLU A 47 5.30 -8.60 12.48
N ALA A 48 5.21 -9.90 12.76
CA ALA A 48 6.13 -10.59 13.66
C ALA A 48 7.59 -10.56 13.17
N LYS A 49 7.81 -10.62 11.85
CA LYS A 49 9.16 -10.52 11.27
C LYS A 49 9.75 -9.11 11.34
N LEU A 50 8.92 -8.09 11.58
CA LEU A 50 9.35 -6.72 11.79
C LEU A 50 9.73 -6.41 13.25
N GLU A 51 9.43 -7.31 14.20
CA GLU A 51 9.75 -7.10 15.63
C GLU A 51 11.23 -6.79 15.92
N PRO A 52 12.22 -7.34 15.18
CA PRO A 52 13.62 -6.98 15.37
C PRO A 52 13.97 -5.55 14.93
N LEU A 53 13.13 -4.90 14.11
CA LEU A 53 13.38 -3.56 13.61
C LEU A 53 13.04 -2.50 14.64
N SER A 54 13.91 -1.50 14.78
CA SER A 54 13.70 -0.36 15.67
C SER A 54 13.03 0.78 14.92
N PHE A 55 11.73 0.95 15.10
CA PHE A 55 10.97 2.05 14.50
C PHE A 55 11.37 3.41 15.13
N PRO A 56 11.39 4.50 14.34
CA PRO A 56 11.02 4.59 12.93
C PRO A 56 12.07 3.96 11.99
N VAL A 57 11.61 3.34 10.91
CA VAL A 57 12.46 2.69 9.87
C VAL A 57 12.16 3.22 8.48
N THR A 58 13.14 3.19 7.59
CA THR A 58 12.95 3.55 6.18
C THR A 58 12.42 2.38 5.34
N GLY A 59 11.86 2.69 4.16
CA GLY A 59 11.50 1.67 3.18
C GLY A 59 12.70 0.78 2.80
N ALA A 60 13.87 1.38 2.60
CA ALA A 60 15.11 0.64 2.33
C ALA A 60 15.51 -0.31 3.47
N GLU A 61 15.42 0.13 4.74
CA GLU A 61 15.71 -0.72 5.89
C GLU A 61 14.76 -1.92 6.00
N VAL A 62 13.49 -1.72 5.68
CA VAL A 62 12.49 -2.80 5.66
C VAL A 62 12.78 -3.78 4.53
N VAL A 63 13.02 -3.30 3.31
CA VAL A 63 13.36 -4.16 2.16
C VAL A 63 14.66 -4.94 2.43
N ALA A 64 15.67 -4.31 3.01
CA ALA A 64 16.90 -5.01 3.37
C ALA A 64 16.70 -6.12 4.42
N ALA A 65 15.72 -5.97 5.32
CA ALA A 65 15.46 -6.94 6.38
C ALA A 65 14.51 -8.07 5.96
N VAL A 66 13.48 -7.75 5.19
CA VAL A 66 12.38 -8.67 4.87
C VAL A 66 11.91 -8.60 3.41
N GLY A 67 12.69 -8.03 2.50
CA GLY A 67 12.33 -7.82 1.08
C GLY A 67 11.93 -9.11 0.35
N ASP A 68 12.73 -10.18 0.52
CA ASP A 68 12.47 -11.51 -0.07
C ASP A 68 11.27 -12.23 0.56
N HIS A 69 10.67 -11.70 1.62
CA HIS A 69 9.54 -12.36 2.26
C HIS A 69 8.32 -12.27 1.36
N VAL A 70 7.87 -13.43 0.91
CA VAL A 70 6.63 -13.58 0.14
C VAL A 70 5.41 -13.54 1.06
N ILE A 71 4.40 -12.76 0.66
CA ILE A 71 3.08 -12.65 1.26
C ILE A 71 2.06 -13.17 0.25
N GLU A 72 1.25 -14.15 0.67
CA GLU A 72 0.22 -14.78 -0.17
C GLU A 72 -1.08 -13.96 -0.14
N SER A 73 -1.60 -13.62 -1.32
CA SER A 73 -2.93 -13.06 -1.57
C SER A 73 -3.81 -14.06 -2.32
N THR A 74 -5.11 -13.74 -2.45
CA THR A 74 -6.04 -14.49 -3.30
C THR A 74 -5.64 -14.43 -4.78
N ASP A 75 -5.01 -13.33 -5.20
CA ASP A 75 -4.66 -13.07 -6.61
C ASP A 75 -3.21 -13.45 -6.96
N GLY A 76 -2.39 -13.83 -5.97
CA GLY A 76 -1.00 -14.22 -6.20
C GLY A 76 -0.09 -14.06 -4.99
N GLU A 77 1.19 -14.30 -5.23
CA GLU A 77 2.28 -14.16 -4.25
C GLU A 77 3.05 -12.86 -4.54
N TYR A 78 3.31 -12.07 -3.49
CA TYR A 78 4.04 -10.81 -3.62
C TYR A 78 5.21 -10.78 -2.63
N ALA A 79 6.41 -10.47 -3.10
CA ALA A 79 7.53 -10.19 -2.20
C ALA A 79 7.37 -8.78 -1.59
N VAL A 80 7.82 -8.58 -0.36
CA VAL A 80 7.75 -7.25 0.30
C VAL A 80 8.47 -6.19 -0.52
N GLU A 81 9.58 -6.55 -1.17
CA GLU A 81 10.30 -5.65 -2.06
C GLU A 81 9.47 -5.23 -3.28
N GLU A 82 8.48 -6.00 -3.74
CA GLU A 82 7.61 -5.64 -4.86
C GLU A 82 6.55 -4.60 -4.45
N LEU A 83 6.24 -4.51 -3.16
CA LEU A 83 5.17 -3.65 -2.62
C LEU A 83 5.70 -2.38 -1.97
N LEU A 84 6.97 -2.37 -1.59
CA LEU A 84 7.59 -1.28 -0.85
C LEU A 84 8.72 -0.66 -1.65
N ALA A 85 8.77 0.67 -1.64
CA ALA A 85 9.86 1.40 -2.28
C ALA A 85 11.16 1.26 -1.47
N GLU A 86 12.23 0.79 -2.11
CA GLU A 86 13.55 0.67 -1.49
C GLU A 86 14.22 2.04 -1.42
N THR A 87 13.74 2.89 -0.51
CA THR A 87 14.20 4.28 -0.40
C THR A 87 14.25 4.77 1.04
N ASP A 88 15.17 5.68 1.31
CA ASP A 88 15.31 6.41 2.58
C ASP A 88 14.35 7.61 2.71
N VAL A 89 13.60 7.92 1.66
CA VAL A 89 12.65 9.05 1.63
C VAL A 89 11.35 8.69 2.36
N GLU A 90 10.96 7.43 2.33
CA GLU A 90 9.75 6.92 2.98
C GLU A 90 10.11 6.33 4.34
N THR A 91 9.41 6.76 5.38
CA THR A 91 9.63 6.33 6.77
C THR A 91 8.35 5.81 7.38
N PHE A 92 8.46 4.77 8.20
CA PHE A 92 7.37 4.14 8.92
C PHE A 92 7.59 4.27 10.42
N ASP A 93 6.58 4.74 11.14
CA ASP A 93 6.65 4.90 12.60
C ASP A 93 6.23 3.65 13.38
N SER A 94 5.63 2.66 12.69
CA SER A 94 5.18 1.41 13.32
C SER A 94 4.96 0.28 12.30
N PRO A 95 4.96 -0.99 12.73
CA PRO A 95 4.55 -2.13 11.90
C PRO A 95 3.15 -1.96 11.30
N THR A 96 2.21 -1.38 12.07
CA THR A 96 0.85 -1.13 11.60
C THR A 96 0.79 -0.11 10.46
N ALA A 97 1.65 0.91 10.49
CA ALA A 97 1.76 1.87 9.39
C ALA A 97 2.25 1.21 8.10
N LEU A 98 3.23 0.29 8.22
CA LEU A 98 3.73 -0.49 7.10
C LEU A 98 2.67 -1.46 6.56
N ARG A 99 1.97 -2.17 7.44
CA ARG A 99 0.82 -3.01 7.08
C ARG A 99 -0.21 -2.24 6.27
N ALA A 100 -0.59 -1.04 6.75
CA ALA A 100 -1.59 -0.22 6.08
C ALA A 100 -1.17 0.16 4.64
N ARG A 101 0.13 0.17 4.32
CA ARG A 101 0.62 0.42 2.96
C ARG A 101 0.54 -0.81 2.06
N ILE A 102 0.95 -1.96 2.58
CA ILE A 102 1.09 -3.16 1.75
C ILE A 102 -0.17 -4.02 1.69
N GLN A 103 -1.16 -3.79 2.57
CA GLN A 103 -2.36 -4.62 2.68
C GLN A 103 -3.19 -4.73 1.38
N ARG A 104 -2.97 -3.84 0.40
CA ARG A 104 -3.59 -3.83 -0.94
C ARG A 104 -2.48 -3.91 -1.99
N PRO A 105 -2.07 -5.13 -2.39
CA PRO A 105 -0.82 -5.34 -3.12
C PRO A 105 -0.74 -4.61 -4.47
N THR A 106 -1.78 -4.61 -5.29
CA THR A 106 -1.81 -3.90 -6.58
C THR A 106 -1.65 -2.40 -6.37
N VAL A 107 -2.42 -1.79 -5.45
CA VAL A 107 -2.23 -0.37 -5.11
C VAL A 107 -0.83 -0.09 -4.57
N ALA A 108 -0.30 -0.96 -3.71
CA ALA A 108 1.03 -0.82 -3.11
C ALA A 108 2.15 -0.88 -4.16
N ALA A 109 2.10 -1.85 -5.08
CA ALA A 109 3.06 -2.01 -6.17
C ALA A 109 3.09 -0.79 -7.10
N MET A 110 1.93 -0.18 -7.37
CA MET A 110 1.84 1.04 -8.18
C MET A 110 2.37 2.27 -7.43
N MET A 111 2.06 2.36 -6.14
CA MET A 111 2.63 3.40 -5.29
C MET A 111 4.15 3.28 -5.13
N LYS A 112 4.70 2.05 -5.07
CA LYS A 112 6.14 1.81 -5.08
C LYS A 112 6.78 2.51 -6.28
N GLN A 113 6.30 2.25 -7.50
CA GLN A 113 6.83 2.86 -8.73
C GLN A 113 6.82 4.40 -8.66
N VAL A 114 5.72 4.99 -8.19
CA VAL A 114 5.61 6.45 -8.04
C VAL A 114 6.59 7.00 -7.00
N VAL A 115 6.74 6.31 -5.86
CA VAL A 115 7.65 6.75 -4.78
C VAL A 115 9.10 6.65 -5.23
N GLU A 116 9.49 5.57 -5.92
CA GLU A 116 10.82 5.39 -6.47
C GLU A 116 11.14 6.44 -7.53
N ALA A 117 10.22 6.69 -8.47
CA ALA A 117 10.35 7.77 -9.45
C ALA A 117 10.52 9.13 -8.76
N ALA A 118 9.67 9.43 -7.76
CA ALA A 118 9.75 10.68 -7.00
C ALA A 118 11.06 10.81 -6.21
N ALA A 119 11.61 9.70 -5.70
CA ALA A 119 12.87 9.69 -4.95
C ALA A 119 14.09 10.08 -5.81
N THR A 120 14.00 9.96 -7.14
CA THR A 120 15.05 10.44 -8.05
C THR A 120 15.17 11.97 -8.10
N LEU A 121 14.12 12.69 -7.67
CA LEU A 121 14.08 14.15 -7.72
C LEU A 121 14.85 14.78 -6.55
N ARG A 122 15.89 15.57 -6.89
CA ARG A 122 16.74 16.23 -5.87
C ARG A 122 16.01 17.25 -4.98
N ASN A 123 14.96 17.90 -5.50
CA ASN A 123 14.32 19.05 -4.85
C ASN A 123 12.81 18.85 -4.60
N ALA A 124 12.28 17.66 -4.83
CA ALA A 124 10.87 17.35 -4.65
C ALA A 124 10.73 16.02 -3.93
N LYS A 125 9.78 15.94 -3.01
CA LYS A 125 9.39 14.72 -2.31
C LYS A 125 7.89 14.62 -2.33
N LEU A 126 7.38 13.40 -2.48
CA LEU A 126 5.96 13.15 -2.37
C LEU A 126 5.54 13.38 -0.92
N SER A 127 4.66 14.35 -0.66
CA SER A 127 4.16 14.56 0.69
C SER A 127 3.23 13.43 1.12
N GLN A 128 3.07 13.22 2.43
CA GLN A 128 2.11 12.24 2.96
C GLN A 128 0.69 12.48 2.44
N SER A 129 0.25 13.74 2.41
CA SER A 129 -1.10 14.09 1.92
C SER A 129 -1.26 13.85 0.41
N GLN A 130 -0.21 14.08 -0.39
CA GLN A 130 -0.24 13.75 -1.81
C GLN A 130 -0.32 12.24 -2.01
N ARG A 131 0.49 11.50 -1.27
CA ARG A 131 0.53 10.04 -1.27
C ARG A 131 -0.84 9.43 -0.94
N ASP A 132 -1.46 9.85 0.17
CA ASP A 132 -2.79 9.38 0.58
C ASP A 132 -3.87 9.67 -0.48
N ALA A 133 -3.76 10.82 -1.15
CA ALA A 133 -4.69 11.19 -2.22
C ALA A 133 -4.45 10.39 -3.52
N TYR A 134 -3.22 9.96 -3.79
CA TYR A 134 -2.90 9.06 -4.90
C TYR A 134 -3.45 7.66 -4.60
N GLU A 135 -3.17 7.11 -3.42
CA GLU A 135 -3.73 5.82 -2.98
C GLU A 135 -5.25 5.81 -3.00
N LYS A 136 -5.90 6.91 -2.62
CA LYS A 136 -7.35 7.02 -2.77
C LYS A 136 -7.78 6.99 -4.23
N THR A 137 -7.10 7.71 -5.12
CA THR A 137 -7.38 7.66 -6.57
C THR A 137 -7.20 6.26 -7.14
N PHE A 138 -6.15 5.56 -6.72
CA PHE A 138 -5.84 4.20 -7.15
C PHE A 138 -6.91 3.21 -6.69
N ARG A 139 -7.33 3.26 -5.42
CA ARG A 139 -8.46 2.45 -4.93
C ARG A 139 -9.75 2.68 -5.71
N GLU A 140 -10.02 3.92 -6.10
CA GLU A 140 -11.22 4.26 -6.87
C GLU A 140 -11.12 3.76 -8.32
N LEU A 141 -9.93 3.66 -8.89
CA LEU A 141 -9.73 3.02 -10.19
C LEU A 141 -10.01 1.52 -10.12
N VAL A 142 -9.45 0.82 -9.13
CA VAL A 142 -9.77 -0.59 -8.88
C VAL A 142 -11.28 -0.80 -8.64
N ALA A 143 -11.94 0.13 -7.93
CA ALA A 143 -13.39 0.09 -7.70
C ALA A 143 -14.21 0.14 -8.98
N VAL A 144 -13.78 0.96 -9.92
CA VAL A 144 -14.46 1.20 -11.19
C VAL A 144 -14.21 0.03 -12.16
N ASP A 145 -13.06 -0.63 -12.04
CA ASP A 145 -12.50 -1.51 -13.06
C ASP A 145 -12.20 -2.93 -12.57
N ALA A 146 -13.16 -3.56 -11.91
CA ALA A 146 -12.98 -4.90 -11.33
C ALA A 146 -12.86 -6.06 -12.36
N ILE A 147 -12.85 -5.78 -13.68
CA ILE A 147 -12.92 -6.81 -14.74
C ILE A 147 -11.77 -6.69 -15.77
N ASP A 148 -11.03 -5.58 -15.83
CA ASP A 148 -10.00 -5.31 -16.85
C ASP A 148 -8.57 -5.29 -16.29
N ASP A 149 -8.23 -6.27 -15.44
CA ASP A 149 -6.88 -6.51 -14.91
C ASP A 149 -6.15 -5.25 -14.39
N ASP A 150 -6.90 -4.32 -13.77
CA ASP A 150 -6.41 -3.03 -13.26
C ASP A 150 -5.71 -2.14 -14.31
N GLU A 151 -6.08 -2.22 -15.61
CA GLU A 151 -5.44 -1.42 -16.68
C GLU A 151 -5.48 0.09 -16.37
N GLY A 152 -6.60 0.60 -15.85
CA GLY A 152 -6.72 2.01 -15.48
C GLY A 152 -5.73 2.46 -14.42
N LEU A 153 -5.36 1.55 -13.52
CA LEU A 153 -4.36 1.80 -12.50
C LEU A 153 -2.96 1.91 -13.11
N GLN A 154 -2.61 0.99 -14.02
CA GLN A 154 -1.34 1.03 -14.75
C GLN A 154 -1.22 2.32 -15.58
N VAL A 155 -2.26 2.68 -16.35
CA VAL A 155 -2.25 3.87 -17.23
C VAL A 155 -2.07 5.17 -16.45
N VAL A 156 -2.65 5.27 -15.25
CA VAL A 156 -2.48 6.47 -14.40
C VAL A 156 -1.10 6.45 -13.73
N THR A 157 -0.60 5.30 -13.33
CA THR A 157 0.75 5.14 -12.75
C THR A 157 1.83 5.51 -13.74
N ASP A 158 1.79 4.96 -14.95
CA ASP A 158 2.72 5.27 -16.05
C ASP A 158 2.73 6.76 -16.34
N TRP A 159 1.55 7.39 -16.39
CA TRP A 159 1.44 8.82 -16.60
C TRP A 159 2.08 9.65 -15.48
N ILE A 160 2.02 9.20 -14.22
CA ILE A 160 2.70 9.87 -13.09
C ILE A 160 4.21 9.73 -13.23
N VAL A 161 4.70 8.52 -13.50
CA VAL A 161 6.14 8.23 -13.64
C VAL A 161 6.73 9.00 -14.82
N GLU A 162 6.09 8.94 -16.00
CA GLU A 162 6.47 9.72 -17.18
C GLU A 162 6.53 11.22 -16.87
N ARG A 163 5.56 11.76 -16.11
CA ARG A 163 5.57 13.17 -15.69
C ARG A 163 6.74 13.51 -14.79
N ILE A 164 7.11 12.61 -13.88
CA ILE A 164 8.25 12.80 -12.99
C ILE A 164 9.55 12.78 -13.81
N ASP A 165 9.71 11.79 -14.70
CA ASP A 165 10.93 11.61 -15.49
C ASP A 165 11.13 12.72 -16.53
N GLU A 166 10.07 13.06 -17.28
CA GLU A 166 10.18 14.04 -18.37
C GLU A 166 10.19 15.49 -17.89
N LYS A 167 9.42 15.80 -16.83
CA LYS A 167 9.22 17.19 -16.38
C LYS A 167 9.97 17.51 -15.10
N GLY A 168 10.51 16.51 -14.41
CA GLY A 168 11.18 16.70 -13.11
C GLY A 168 10.23 17.19 -12.01
N THR A 169 8.92 16.94 -12.15
CA THR A 169 7.89 17.45 -11.23
C THR A 169 6.88 16.37 -10.88
N ILE A 170 6.59 16.26 -9.58
CA ILE A 170 5.51 15.41 -9.07
C ILE A 170 4.16 16.08 -9.38
N PRO A 171 3.21 15.41 -10.07
CA PRO A 171 1.92 16.00 -10.37
C PRO A 171 1.10 16.32 -9.11
N GLY A 172 0.19 17.29 -9.20
CA GLY A 172 -0.73 17.57 -8.09
C GLY A 172 -1.76 16.44 -7.93
N SER A 173 -2.24 16.17 -6.71
CA SER A 173 -3.29 15.15 -6.47
C SER A 173 -4.57 15.40 -7.27
N ARG A 174 -4.88 16.68 -7.54
CA ARG A 174 -6.01 17.04 -8.41
C ARG A 174 -5.78 16.68 -9.87
N ASP A 175 -4.53 16.77 -10.35
CA ASP A 175 -4.19 16.39 -11.72
C ASP A 175 -4.26 14.88 -11.90
N VAL A 176 -3.78 14.12 -10.91
CA VAL A 176 -3.91 12.65 -10.86
C VAL A 176 -5.38 12.23 -10.89
N ARG A 177 -6.23 12.81 -10.03
CA ARG A 177 -7.69 12.55 -10.07
C ARG A 177 -8.33 12.88 -11.42
N ARG A 178 -7.92 13.99 -12.04
CA ARG A 178 -8.41 14.37 -13.37
C ARG A 178 -7.96 13.39 -14.45
N ARG A 179 -6.72 12.90 -14.37
CA ARG A 179 -6.22 11.88 -15.29
C ARG A 179 -7.00 10.58 -15.16
N ALA A 180 -7.23 10.13 -13.94
CA ALA A 180 -8.05 8.95 -13.62
C ALA A 180 -9.50 9.13 -14.13
N SER A 181 -10.17 10.22 -13.78
CA SER A 181 -11.51 10.54 -14.26
C SER A 181 -11.61 10.56 -15.79
N LYS A 182 -10.60 11.13 -16.46
CA LYS A 182 -10.52 11.14 -17.92
C LYS A 182 -10.41 9.72 -18.48
N TYR A 183 -9.53 8.88 -17.93
CA TYR A 183 -9.42 7.47 -18.32
C TYR A 183 -10.77 6.75 -18.18
N CYS A 184 -11.41 6.86 -17.01
CA CYS A 184 -12.70 6.21 -16.77
C CYS A 184 -13.75 6.62 -17.80
N ARG A 185 -13.87 7.93 -18.09
CA ARG A 185 -14.85 8.44 -19.08
C ARG A 185 -14.52 8.01 -20.51
N GLU A 186 -13.24 7.94 -20.88
CA GLU A 186 -12.80 7.52 -22.23
C GLU A 186 -13.06 6.03 -22.47
N ASN A 187 -12.99 5.21 -21.43
CA ASN A 187 -13.25 3.77 -21.49
C ASN A 187 -14.71 3.40 -21.13
N GLY A 188 -15.61 4.38 -21.04
CA GLY A 188 -17.04 4.15 -20.88
C GLY A 188 -17.51 3.83 -19.46
N TYR A 189 -16.63 3.92 -18.46
CA TYR A 189 -17.01 3.76 -17.06
C TYR A 189 -17.82 4.96 -16.55
N GLN A 190 -18.87 4.67 -15.79
CA GLN A 190 -19.70 5.70 -15.18
C GLN A 190 -19.01 6.28 -13.94
N VAL A 191 -18.77 7.59 -13.96
CA VAL A 191 -18.22 8.34 -12.82
C VAL A 191 -19.18 9.47 -12.47
N ARG A 192 -19.74 9.46 -11.26
CA ARG A 192 -20.67 10.51 -10.83
C ARG A 192 -19.94 11.75 -10.35
N ASN A 193 -20.57 12.91 -10.50
CA ASN A 193 -20.00 14.20 -10.10
C ASN A 193 -19.81 14.36 -8.58
N ASP A 194 -20.52 13.56 -7.77
CA ASP A 194 -20.44 13.55 -6.31
C ASP A 194 -19.41 12.54 -5.74
N GLU A 195 -18.75 11.77 -6.61
CA GLU A 195 -17.75 10.76 -6.24
C GLU A 195 -16.31 11.31 -6.30
N TRP A 196 -15.35 10.55 -5.77
CA TRP A 196 -13.94 10.97 -5.77
C TRP A 196 -13.40 11.25 -7.17
N LEU A 197 -13.77 10.46 -8.18
CA LEU A 197 -13.35 10.68 -9.56
C LEU A 197 -14.25 11.68 -10.32
N GLY A 198 -15.27 12.27 -9.68
CA GLY A 198 -16.21 13.23 -10.25
C GLY A 198 -15.67 14.62 -10.62
N VAL A 199 -14.35 14.76 -10.79
CA VAL A 199 -13.63 16.03 -11.03
C VAL A 199 -13.71 16.54 -12.47
#